data_AF-A0A9D5VV68-F1
#
_entry.id   AF-A0A9D5VV68-F1
#
_cell.length_a   1.000
_cell.length_b   1.000
_cell.length_c   1.000
_cell.angle_alpha   90.00
_cell.angle_beta   90.00
_cell.angle_gamma   90.00
#
_symmetry.space_group_name_H-M   'P 1'
#
loop_
_entity.id
_entity.type
_entity.pdbx_description
1 polymer ?
#
loop_
_entity_poly.entity_id
_entity_poly.type
_entity_poly.pdbx_seq_one_letter_code
_entity_poly.pdbx_strand_id
1 'polypeptide(L)'
;MDKIRNIKEATYMASQQKIAKSNDNIFEKIFTSALGKNDLSSSSPMNMLGEVQPLMFRPIQYLSPEDTTIKKTDDLLNLLDNYAQSLGDPSKTLKDIEPLITAIQNSAQDLTKEANDTLKDFPSLKKIAMECAQTANLELIKFERGDYV
;
A
#
# COMPACT_ATOMS: atom_id res chain seq x y z
N MET A 1 -7.37 16.27 -48.84
CA MET A 1 -7.26 14.79 -48.71
C MET A 1 -5.77 14.50 -48.72
N ASP A 2 -5.15 14.59 -47.55
CA ASP A 2 -3.69 14.54 -47.43
C ASP A 2 -3.27 13.29 -46.68
N LYS A 3 -2.34 12.58 -47.32
CA LYS A 3 -1.92 11.21 -47.02
C LYS A 3 -0.95 11.21 -45.85
N ILE A 4 -1.28 10.42 -44.83
CA ILE A 4 -0.32 9.91 -43.85
C ILE A 4 0.68 9.02 -44.60
N ARG A 5 2.00 9.22 -44.39
CA ARG A 5 3.02 8.15 -44.26
C ARG A 5 4.46 8.69 -44.13
N ASN A 6 5.16 8.11 -43.14
CA ASN A 6 6.55 7.62 -43.21
C ASN A 6 7.68 8.55 -42.71
N ILE A 7 7.93 8.54 -41.40
CA ILE A 7 9.26 8.87 -40.85
C ILE A 7 9.89 7.56 -40.40
N LYS A 8 10.90 7.10 -41.15
CA LYS A 8 11.89 6.13 -40.71
C LYS A 8 13.05 6.92 -40.11
N GLU A 9 13.16 6.96 -38.80
CA GLU A 9 14.42 7.32 -38.15
C GLU A 9 15.04 6.06 -37.55
N ALA A 10 16.09 5.60 -38.23
CA ALA A 10 16.99 4.58 -37.73
C ALA A 10 18.01 5.25 -36.80
N THR A 11 17.80 5.13 -35.49
CA THR A 11 18.87 5.38 -34.52
C THR A 11 19.82 4.19 -34.54
N TYR A 12 20.93 4.33 -35.27
CA TYR A 12 22.07 3.41 -35.17
C TYR A 12 22.83 3.70 -33.88
N MET A 13 22.70 2.84 -32.88
CA MET A 13 23.66 2.75 -31.77
C MET A 13 24.38 1.41 -31.84
N ALA A 14 25.66 1.48 -32.19
CA ALA A 14 26.59 0.38 -32.13
C ALA A 14 27.08 0.21 -30.69
N SER A 15 26.70 -0.88 -30.04
CA SER A 15 27.55 -1.58 -29.07
C SER A 15 27.21 -3.06 -29.11
N GLN A 16 28.11 -3.85 -29.70
CA GLN A 16 28.05 -5.31 -29.59
C GLN A 16 28.42 -5.70 -28.16
N GLN A 17 27.43 -5.97 -27.32
CA GLN A 17 27.60 -6.88 -26.19
C GLN A 17 26.87 -8.18 -26.52
N LYS A 18 27.68 -9.23 -26.65
CA LYS A 18 27.33 -10.60 -26.98
C LYS A 18 26.26 -11.10 -25.99
N ILE A 19 24.99 -11.08 -26.39
CA ILE A 19 23.91 -11.72 -25.63
C ILE A 19 24.19 -13.22 -25.70
N ALA A 20 24.69 -13.78 -24.59
CA ALA A 20 24.85 -15.21 -24.43
C ALA A 20 23.47 -15.86 -24.65
N LYS A 21 23.42 -16.87 -25.53
CA LYS A 21 22.24 -17.69 -25.74
C LYS A 21 21.72 -18.16 -24.39
N SER A 22 20.47 -17.80 -24.09
CA SER A 22 19.74 -18.31 -22.93
C SER A 22 19.84 -19.82 -22.90
N ASN A 23 20.25 -20.39 -21.78
CA ASN A 23 20.20 -21.84 -21.57
C ASN A 23 18.73 -22.22 -21.41
N ASP A 24 18.11 -22.74 -22.48
CA ASP A 24 16.72 -23.22 -22.51
C ASP A 24 16.42 -24.31 -21.46
N ASN A 25 17.44 -24.81 -20.75
CA ASN A 25 17.36 -25.87 -19.76
C ASN A 25 17.46 -25.38 -18.30
N ILE A 26 17.48 -24.08 -18.03
CA ILE A 26 17.54 -23.56 -16.65
C ILE A 26 16.24 -23.90 -15.89
N PHE A 27 15.09 -23.73 -16.54
CA PHE A 27 13.80 -24.03 -15.94
C PHE A 27 13.68 -25.52 -15.58
N GLU A 28 13.97 -26.41 -16.54
CA GLU A 28 13.95 -27.87 -16.33
C GLU A 28 14.89 -28.31 -15.21
N LYS A 29 16.08 -27.70 -15.14
CA LYS A 29 17.04 -28.00 -14.07
C LYS A 29 16.53 -27.59 -12.70
N ILE A 30 15.86 -26.44 -12.57
CA ILE A 30 15.28 -25.99 -11.29
C ILE A 30 14.06 -26.84 -10.94
N PHE A 31 13.21 -27.16 -11.90
CA PHE A 31 12.02 -28.00 -11.72
C PHE A 31 12.39 -29.40 -11.25
N THR A 32 13.31 -30.07 -11.95
CA THR A 32 13.81 -31.41 -11.56
C THR A 32 14.54 -31.38 -10.22
N SER A 33 15.29 -30.30 -9.93
CA SER A 33 15.95 -30.12 -8.62
C SER A 33 14.97 -29.94 -7.46
N ALA A 34 13.80 -29.34 -7.71
CA ALA A 34 12.74 -29.21 -6.71
C ALA A 34 11.98 -30.53 -6.52
N LEU A 35 11.79 -31.30 -7.59
CA LEU A 35 11.11 -32.59 -7.55
C LEU A 35 11.91 -33.67 -6.82
N GLY A 36 13.24 -33.64 -6.93
CA GLY A 36 14.14 -34.61 -6.28
C GLY A 36 14.53 -34.30 -4.83
N LYS A 37 14.08 -33.18 -4.25
CA LYS A 37 14.45 -32.74 -2.88
C LYS A 37 13.43 -33.12 -1.79
N ASN A 38 12.60 -34.13 -2.04
CA ASN A 38 11.79 -34.77 -0.99
C ASN A 38 12.44 -36.09 -0.53
N ASP A 39 13.71 -36.04 -0.10
CA ASP A 39 14.28 -37.10 0.74
C ASP A 39 13.86 -36.85 2.19
N LEU A 40 12.66 -37.35 2.49
CA LEU A 40 12.02 -37.34 3.79
C LEU A 40 12.70 -38.38 4.69
N SER A 41 13.58 -37.94 5.57
CA SER A 41 14.02 -38.73 6.74
C SER A 41 13.58 -38.04 8.02
N SER A 42 12.29 -38.20 8.34
CA SER A 42 11.83 -38.37 9.72
C SER A 42 10.47 -39.08 9.69
N SER A 43 10.43 -40.18 10.43
CA SER A 43 9.36 -41.16 10.52
C SER A 43 8.00 -40.57 10.91
N SER A 44 6.97 -40.84 10.12
CA SER A 44 5.59 -40.96 10.61
C SER A 44 5.02 -42.27 10.07
N PRO A 45 4.24 -43.02 10.87
CA PRO A 45 3.76 -44.33 10.48
C PRO A 45 2.83 -44.21 9.27
N MET A 46 3.00 -45.17 8.38
CA MET A 46 2.26 -45.41 7.16
C MET A 46 0.76 -45.56 7.49
N ASN A 47 0.03 -44.45 7.56
CA ASN A 47 -1.42 -44.48 7.48
C ASN A 47 -1.78 -44.74 6.01
N MET A 48 -2.47 -45.87 5.83
CA MET A 48 -3.17 -46.28 4.62
C MET A 48 -3.85 -45.10 3.94
N LEU A 49 -3.86 -45.11 2.60
CA LEU A 49 -4.62 -44.22 1.68
C LEU A 49 -5.67 -43.37 2.42
N GLY A 50 -5.21 -42.24 2.96
CA GLY A 50 -6.04 -41.34 3.74
C GLY A 50 -6.91 -40.53 2.80
N GLU A 51 -8.18 -40.37 3.16
CA GLU A 51 -9.05 -39.38 2.54
C GLU A 51 -8.37 -38.00 2.62
N VAL A 52 -8.25 -37.34 1.48
CA VAL A 52 -7.74 -35.97 1.43
C VAL A 52 -8.74 -35.12 2.20
N GLN A 53 -8.36 -34.65 3.38
CA GLN A 53 -9.22 -33.76 4.15
C GLN A 53 -9.53 -32.54 3.28
N PRO A 54 -10.81 -32.18 3.10
CA PRO A 54 -11.15 -31.00 2.33
C PRO A 54 -10.55 -29.79 3.02
N LEU A 55 -9.72 -29.03 2.28
CA LEU A 55 -9.33 -27.69 2.66
C LEU A 55 -10.63 -26.90 2.87
N MET A 56 -10.96 -26.61 4.13
CA MET A 56 -12.04 -25.68 4.43
C MET A 56 -11.65 -24.33 3.83
N PHE A 57 -12.33 -23.95 2.76
CA PHE A 57 -12.20 -22.64 2.14
C PHE A 57 -12.53 -21.58 3.19
N ARG A 58 -11.50 -20.91 3.72
CA ARG A 58 -11.70 -19.66 4.44
C ARG A 58 -12.07 -18.63 3.36
N PRO A 59 -13.27 -18.00 3.42
CA PRO A 59 -13.59 -16.96 2.46
C PRO A 59 -12.53 -15.87 2.57
N ILE A 60 -11.94 -15.50 1.43
CA ILE A 60 -11.10 -14.31 1.36
C ILE A 60 -12.06 -13.14 1.60
N GLN A 61 -11.93 -12.47 2.73
CA GLN A 61 -12.63 -11.21 2.96
C GLN A 61 -12.00 -10.19 2.03
N TYR A 62 -12.61 -9.96 0.87
CA TYR A 62 -12.19 -8.89 -0.03
C TYR A 62 -12.59 -7.57 0.64
N LEU A 63 -11.62 -6.86 1.22
CA LEU A 63 -11.85 -5.46 1.59
C LEU A 63 -12.08 -4.70 0.29
N SER A 64 -13.20 -4.00 0.21
CA SER A 64 -13.40 -3.07 -0.89
C SER A 64 -12.34 -1.96 -0.78
N PRO A 65 -11.91 -1.37 -1.90
CA PRO A 65 -11.07 -0.19 -1.87
C PRO A 65 -11.63 0.90 -0.95
N GLU A 66 -12.95 1.07 -0.93
CA GLU A 66 -13.67 2.02 -0.06
C GLU A 66 -13.41 1.75 1.43
N ASP A 67 -13.45 0.48 1.85
CA ASP A 67 -13.17 0.08 3.24
C ASP A 67 -11.78 0.52 3.70
N THR A 68 -10.81 0.52 2.77
CA THR A 68 -9.44 0.99 3.06
C THR A 68 -9.43 2.49 3.30
N THR A 69 -10.16 3.26 2.49
CA THR A 69 -10.27 4.72 2.65
C THR A 69 -11.06 5.10 3.90
N ILE A 70 -12.10 4.33 4.26
CA ILE A 70 -12.83 4.48 5.53
C ILE A 70 -11.88 4.28 6.70
N LYS A 71 -11.10 3.21 6.68
CA LYS A 71 -10.12 2.93 7.73
C LYS A 71 -9.09 4.05 7.86
N LYS A 72 -8.57 4.59 6.76
CA LYS A 72 -7.65 5.73 6.81
C LYS A 72 -8.29 7.00 7.36
N THR A 73 -9.58 7.20 7.12
CA THR A 73 -10.34 8.30 7.73
C THR A 73 -10.39 8.13 9.25
N ASP A 74 -10.68 6.92 9.72
CA ASP A 74 -10.70 6.60 11.15
C ASP A 74 -9.30 6.74 11.78
N ASP A 75 -8.26 6.25 11.11
CA ASP A 75 -6.87 6.40 11.55
C ASP A 75 -6.47 7.88 11.69
N LEU A 76 -6.89 8.74 10.75
CA LEU A 76 -6.65 10.19 10.84
C LEU A 76 -7.42 10.83 12.01
N LEU A 77 -8.68 10.44 12.25
CA LEU A 77 -9.45 10.92 13.39
C LEU A 77 -8.77 10.53 14.72
N ASN A 78 -8.31 9.29 14.84
CA ASN A 78 -7.56 8.83 16.00
C ASN A 78 -6.26 9.62 16.22
N LEU A 79 -5.55 10.01 15.14
CA LEU A 79 -4.38 10.89 15.25
C LEU A 79 -4.76 12.29 15.76
N LEU A 80 -5.88 12.86 15.28
CA LEU A 80 -6.38 14.15 15.74
C LEU A 80 -6.80 14.11 17.22
N ASP A 81 -7.43 13.02 17.67
CA ASP A 81 -7.78 12.84 19.08
C ASP A 81 -6.54 12.76 19.98
N ASN A 82 -5.53 11.99 19.57
CA ASN A 82 -4.25 11.92 20.28
C ASN A 82 -3.53 13.27 20.32
N TYR A 83 -3.66 14.07 19.26
CA TYR A 83 -3.11 15.41 19.18
C TYR A 83 -3.81 16.36 20.14
N ALA A 84 -5.15 16.37 20.15
CA ALA A 84 -5.93 17.16 21.09
C ALA A 84 -5.61 16.81 22.55
N GLN A 85 -5.47 15.51 22.87
CA GLN A 85 -5.04 15.06 24.19
C GLN A 85 -3.64 15.55 24.54
N SER A 86 -2.70 15.50 23.59
CA SER A 86 -1.32 15.94 23.81
C SER A 86 -1.21 17.46 23.98
N LEU A 87 -2.02 18.24 23.27
CA LEU A 87 -2.12 19.69 23.47
C LEU A 87 -2.71 20.06 24.84
N GLY A 88 -3.63 19.25 25.35
CA GLY A 88 -4.23 19.45 26.68
C GLY A 88 -3.33 19.03 27.84
N ASP A 89 -2.19 18.39 27.57
CA ASP A 89 -1.27 17.89 28.58
C ASP A 89 -0.19 18.92 28.91
N PRO A 90 -0.21 19.55 30.10
CA PRO A 90 0.76 20.57 30.48
C PRO A 90 2.19 20.04 30.66
N SER A 91 2.38 18.71 30.69
CA SER A 91 3.70 18.10 30.77
C SER A 91 4.40 17.96 29.42
N LYS A 92 3.68 18.14 28.31
CA LYS A 92 4.22 18.07 26.95
C LYS A 92 4.51 19.46 26.41
N THR A 93 5.66 19.61 25.76
CA THR A 93 5.96 20.82 25.01
C THR A 93 5.45 20.70 23.58
N LEU A 94 5.26 21.83 22.89
CA LEU A 94 4.92 21.81 21.47
C LEU A 94 5.96 21.05 20.63
N LYS A 95 7.23 21.09 21.04
CA LYS A 95 8.30 20.34 20.38
C LYS A 95 8.12 18.83 20.52
N ASP A 96 7.56 18.36 21.63
CA ASP A 96 7.24 16.95 21.83
C ASP A 96 6.03 16.51 20.97
N ILE A 97 5.18 17.46 20.58
CA ILE A 97 3.97 17.24 19.76
C ILE A 97 4.28 17.33 18.25
N GLU A 98 5.39 17.96 17.86
CA GLU A 98 5.83 18.13 16.46
C GLU A 98 5.85 16.83 15.62
N PRO A 99 6.31 15.67 16.14
CA PRO A 99 6.25 14.42 15.37
C PRO A 99 4.81 13.99 15.07
N LEU A 100 3.88 14.25 15.98
CA LEU A 100 2.47 13.88 15.84
C LEU A 100 1.75 14.75 14.81
N ILE A 101 2.02 16.07 14.78
CA ILE A 101 1.43 16.94 13.76
C ILE A 101 1.96 16.60 12.36
N THR A 102 3.22 16.19 12.25
CA THR A 102 3.80 15.69 10.99
C THR A 102 3.10 14.41 10.52
N ALA A 103 2.76 13.49 11.44
CA ALA A 103 2.00 12.29 11.10
C ALA A 103 0.57 12.63 10.62
N ILE A 104 -0.09 13.60 11.26
CA ILE A 104 -1.40 14.12 10.84
C ILE A 104 -1.34 14.69 9.42
N GLN A 105 -0.33 15.50 9.11
CA GLN A 105 -0.15 16.10 7.79
C GLN A 105 -0.02 15.02 6.70
N ASN A 106 0.85 14.03 6.92
CA ASN A 106 1.07 12.95 5.96
C ASN A 106 -0.20 12.12 5.75
N SER A 107 -0.88 11.75 6.85
CA SER A 107 -2.14 11.00 6.79
C SER A 107 -3.24 11.78 6.06
N ALA A 108 -3.37 13.09 6.30
CA ALA A 108 -4.34 13.95 5.61
C ALA A 108 -4.05 14.06 4.10
N GLN A 109 -2.79 14.18 3.70
CA GLN A 109 -2.40 14.21 2.30
C GLN A 109 -2.70 12.89 1.58
N ASP A 110 -2.38 11.77 2.23
CA ASP A 110 -2.63 10.44 1.68
C ASP A 110 -4.13 10.14 1.59
N LEU A 111 -4.90 10.48 2.62
CA LEU A 111 -6.35 10.34 2.62
C LEU A 111 -7.00 11.17 1.51
N THR A 112 -6.54 12.40 1.29
CA THR A 112 -7.04 13.26 0.22
C THR A 112 -6.83 12.64 -1.16
N LYS A 113 -5.65 12.08 -1.41
CA LYS A 113 -5.35 11.40 -2.69
C LYS A 113 -6.25 10.17 -2.86
N GLU A 114 -6.29 9.31 -1.87
CA GLU A 114 -7.04 8.06 -1.94
C GLU A 114 -8.55 8.28 -2.04
N ALA A 115 -9.12 9.20 -1.26
CA ALA A 115 -10.54 9.53 -1.33
C ALA A 115 -10.95 10.08 -2.71
N ASN A 116 -10.05 10.77 -3.42
CA ASN A 116 -10.32 11.22 -4.78
C ASN A 116 -10.36 10.08 -5.80
N ASP A 117 -9.53 9.06 -5.62
CA ASP A 117 -9.43 7.93 -6.53
C ASP A 117 -10.48 6.86 -6.27
N THR A 118 -10.71 6.55 -5.00
CA THR A 118 -11.46 5.37 -4.55
C THR A 118 -12.94 5.66 -4.28
N LEU A 119 -13.28 6.86 -3.81
CA LEU A 119 -14.65 7.20 -3.38
C LEU A 119 -15.43 8.00 -4.42
N LYS A 120 -15.12 7.84 -5.72
CA LYS A 120 -15.76 8.60 -6.81
C LYS A 120 -17.27 8.41 -6.85
N ASP A 121 -17.72 7.17 -6.59
CA ASP A 121 -19.13 6.78 -6.62
C ASP A 121 -19.84 7.03 -5.27
N PHE A 122 -19.10 7.45 -4.23
CA PHE A 122 -19.59 7.66 -2.87
C PHE A 122 -19.38 9.11 -2.43
N PRO A 123 -20.13 10.08 -3.01
CA PRO A 123 -19.88 11.50 -2.80
C PRO A 123 -20.00 11.94 -1.34
N SER A 124 -20.93 11.35 -0.57
CA SER A 124 -21.08 11.67 0.86
C SER A 124 -19.90 11.18 1.68
N LEU A 125 -19.39 9.98 1.41
CA LEU A 125 -18.24 9.43 2.13
C LEU A 125 -16.95 10.17 1.76
N LYS A 126 -16.79 10.46 0.46
CA LYS A 126 -15.71 11.32 -0.03
C LYS A 126 -15.71 12.67 0.66
N LYS A 127 -16.88 13.30 0.81
CA LYS A 127 -17.02 14.58 1.51
C LYS A 127 -16.49 14.49 2.94
N ILE A 128 -16.89 13.48 3.71
CA ILE A 128 -16.45 13.29 5.09
C ILE A 128 -14.93 13.12 5.17
N ALA A 129 -14.36 12.25 4.34
CA ALA A 129 -12.90 12.04 4.29
C ALA A 129 -12.14 13.33 3.94
N MET A 130 -12.66 14.10 2.97
CA MET A 130 -12.09 15.39 2.57
C MET A 130 -12.21 16.45 3.67
N GLU A 131 -13.34 16.56 4.35
CA GLU A 131 -13.54 17.50 5.46
C GLU A 131 -12.63 17.17 6.65
N CYS A 132 -12.44 15.87 6.95
CA CYS A 132 -11.49 15.40 7.95
C CYS A 132 -10.06 15.83 7.60
N ALA A 133 -9.61 15.56 6.37
CA ALA A 133 -8.29 15.96 5.91
C ALA A 133 -8.11 17.50 5.88
N GLN A 134 -9.12 18.25 5.49
CA GLN A 134 -9.08 19.72 5.50
C GLN A 134 -8.97 20.26 6.93
N THR A 135 -9.73 19.71 7.86
CA THR A 135 -9.67 20.09 9.28
C THR A 135 -8.28 19.81 9.86
N ALA A 136 -7.70 18.64 9.56
CA ALA A 136 -6.34 18.30 9.94
C ALA A 136 -5.30 19.31 9.42
N ASN A 137 -5.44 19.78 8.18
CA ASN A 137 -4.55 20.81 7.63
C ASN A 137 -4.71 22.18 8.32
N LEU A 138 -5.91 22.53 8.77
CA LEU A 138 -6.12 23.76 9.55
C LEU A 138 -5.41 23.70 10.90
N GLU A 139 -5.44 22.55 11.58
CA GLU A 139 -4.71 22.37 12.85
C GLU A 139 -3.19 22.46 12.65
N LEU A 140 -2.65 21.93 11.54
CA LEU A 140 -1.25 22.12 11.18
C LEU A 140 -0.90 23.62 11.04
N ILE A 141 -1.72 24.39 10.34
CA ILE A 141 -1.49 25.84 10.16
C ILE A 141 -1.49 26.57 11.51
N LYS A 142 -2.43 26.24 12.40
CA LYS A 142 -2.48 26.82 13.75
C LYS A 142 -1.24 26.47 14.56
N PHE A 143 -0.76 25.23 14.42
CA PHE A 143 0.43 24.76 15.11
C PHE A 143 1.68 25.48 14.64
N GLU A 144 1.89 25.59 13.32
CA GLU A 144 3.01 26.31 12.73
C GLU A 144 2.99 27.81 13.05
N ARG A 145 1.80 28.41 13.18
CA ARG A 145 1.64 29.81 13.60
C ARG A 145 1.93 30.03 15.08
N GLY A 146 1.95 28.96 15.89
CA GLY A 146 2.16 29.03 17.33
C GLY A 146 0.93 29.47 18.10
N ASP A 147 -0.29 29.20 17.60
CA ASP A 147 -1.54 29.60 18.26
C ASP A 147 -1.80 28.91 19.61
N TYR A 148 -1.02 27.87 19.93
CA TYR A 148 -1.16 27.05 21.13
C TYR A 148 -0.18 27.46 22.24
N VAL A 149 0.39 28.67 22.18
CA VAL A 149 1.32 29.26 23.17
C VAL A 149 0.64 30.38 23.95
#